data_AF-A0A2E1P239-F1
#
_entry.id   AF-A0A2E1P239-F1
#
_cell.length_a   1.000
_cell.length_b   1.000
_cell.length_c   1.000
_cell.angle_alpha   90.00
_cell.angle_beta   90.00
_cell.angle_gamma   90.00
#
_symmetry.space_group_name_H-M   'P 1'
#
loop_
_entity.id
_entity.type
_entity.pdbx_description
1 polymer ?
#
loop_
_entity_poly.entity_id
_entity_poly.type
_entity_poly.pdbx_seq_one_letter_code
_entity_poly.pdbx_strand_id
1 'polypeptide(L)'
;MRTHKPVAALILALLMLGLPLASAQPPAGGDSTTITESEAWTEDGSMNGHVVVSDGAILTVSANISMATGSSITVENGGQLVLTNGALLSDDLNAGLMVNSMFASLTLNFGDLADDGILQLKFDHIIDADSKMNVSLGNETVNASGLDTVQFDAPLNGTDLVITFDSYYFTPTYVLWAKAIYGGGNTETLLAQEIEASDAPLYWFQSGFDIHAHGDLTVTSSTLSGANVHCEALCQFDSAELVGSAPVDAATTATVSVIDSLISGSRTDEDIILHDEASIVYTNSQGTGGTTDAWIRLLSERTLTTNIPNGSLDIYDLGWGAADWNDLTDENGDIVLVDQGATNEHKRIVAWMDGNGVEHQEDASITLSISSSWGVFSSTIDAPTTSSGNIELDLPFIQISAVAPEADVAVANKSVSGMVTVSNTGATDASSISIWCYEGDDIADTTQMVVSLAPGETKDVPFTWYVYSAGDAALTCKPLLPSALNGIADLVVDADGATSSMVTWEYAEEVEDAPILIWIAAIAGFMALALFIASQSRREEKEYVTYAESDDDEDEDPEDEPKEETEEGSDEETDEASTSSIYDLQTEDEAED
;
A
#
# COMPACT_ATOMS: atom_id res chain seq x y z
N MET A 1 62.38 -59.14 -39.71
CA MET A 1 61.96 -57.85 -39.11
C MET A 1 60.46 -57.88 -38.93
N ARG A 2 59.96 -58.14 -37.72
CA ARG A 2 58.54 -58.01 -37.36
C ARG A 2 58.45 -57.01 -36.21
N THR A 3 57.56 -56.05 -36.38
CA THR A 3 57.52 -54.73 -35.78
C THR A 3 56.98 -54.72 -34.35
N HIS A 4 57.77 -54.20 -33.41
CA HIS A 4 57.40 -53.83 -32.04
C HIS A 4 56.49 -52.59 -31.96
N LYS A 5 55.39 -52.53 -32.72
CA LYS A 5 54.50 -51.35 -32.76
C LYS A 5 53.28 -51.35 -31.81
N PRO A 6 52.69 -52.48 -31.33
CA PRO A 6 51.47 -52.39 -30.50
C PRO A 6 51.72 -52.07 -29.02
N VAL A 7 52.93 -52.30 -28.51
CA VAL A 7 53.26 -52.07 -27.08
C VAL A 7 53.51 -50.58 -26.80
N ALA A 8 54.10 -49.85 -27.74
CA ALA A 8 54.38 -48.42 -27.57
C ALA A 8 53.09 -47.57 -27.53
N ALA A 9 52.07 -47.92 -28.31
CA ALA A 9 50.79 -47.21 -28.31
C ALA A 9 49.98 -47.44 -27.02
N LEU A 10 50.03 -48.66 -26.45
CA LEU A 10 49.39 -48.99 -25.19
C LEU A 10 50.05 -48.27 -24.00
N ILE A 11 51.39 -48.20 -23.99
CA ILE A 11 52.15 -47.48 -22.97
C ILE A 11 51.89 -45.97 -23.06
N LEU A 12 51.78 -45.41 -24.27
CA LEU A 12 51.45 -43.99 -24.47
C LEU A 12 50.00 -43.65 -24.03
N ALA A 13 49.04 -44.56 -24.26
CA ALA A 13 47.67 -44.42 -23.78
C ALA A 13 47.58 -44.54 -22.25
N LEU A 14 48.32 -45.45 -21.62
CA LEU A 14 48.41 -45.54 -20.15
C LEU A 14 49.14 -44.34 -19.52
N LEU A 15 50.14 -43.77 -20.20
CA LEU A 15 50.81 -42.53 -19.76
C LEU A 15 49.89 -41.30 -19.87
N MET A 16 49.02 -41.25 -20.88
CA MET A 16 47.99 -40.20 -21.02
C MET A 16 46.85 -40.33 -20.00
N LEU A 17 46.52 -41.56 -19.57
CA LEU A 17 45.53 -41.85 -18.52
C LEU A 17 46.06 -41.62 -17.09
N GLY A 18 47.38 -41.46 -16.93
CA GLY A 18 48.05 -41.26 -15.64
C GLY A 18 48.65 -39.87 -15.46
N LEU A 19 48.43 -38.94 -16.40
CA LEU A 19 48.70 -37.53 -16.15
C LEU A 19 47.70 -37.06 -15.08
N PRO A 20 48.14 -36.42 -13.98
CA PRO A 20 47.20 -35.71 -13.14
C PRO A 20 46.50 -34.70 -14.07
N LEU A 21 45.17 -34.78 -14.15
CA LEU A 21 44.39 -33.63 -14.58
C LEU A 21 44.86 -32.51 -13.65
N ALA A 22 45.53 -31.49 -14.18
CA ALA A 22 45.81 -30.31 -13.38
C ALA A 22 44.47 -29.87 -12.82
N SER A 23 44.33 -29.82 -11.49
CA SER A 23 43.13 -29.26 -10.90
C SER A 23 43.01 -27.85 -11.44
N ALA A 24 41.84 -27.50 -11.94
CA ALA A 24 41.60 -26.11 -12.28
C ALA A 24 41.77 -25.27 -11.01
N GLN A 25 42.36 -24.09 -11.15
CA GLN A 25 42.58 -23.17 -10.05
C GLN A 25 41.75 -21.92 -10.30
N PRO A 26 41.27 -21.26 -9.23
CA PRO A 26 40.58 -19.99 -9.36
C PRO A 26 41.45 -18.95 -10.09
N PRO A 27 40.83 -17.99 -10.81
CA PRO A 27 41.56 -16.89 -11.39
C PRO A 27 42.18 -16.02 -10.29
N ALA A 28 43.46 -15.70 -10.40
CA ALA A 28 44.20 -14.89 -9.41
C ALA A 28 44.69 -13.54 -9.95
N GLY A 29 44.36 -13.20 -11.20
CA GLY A 29 44.90 -12.05 -11.93
C GLY A 29 44.04 -10.79 -11.96
N GLY A 30 42.85 -10.81 -11.36
CA GLY A 30 41.81 -9.79 -11.50
C GLY A 30 40.97 -9.94 -12.78
N ASP A 31 41.21 -10.97 -13.59
CA ASP A 31 40.50 -11.21 -14.85
C ASP A 31 39.14 -11.89 -14.63
N SER A 32 38.26 -11.78 -15.62
CA SER A 32 37.02 -12.56 -15.66
C SER A 32 37.23 -13.89 -16.40
N THR A 33 36.73 -14.98 -15.81
CA THR A 33 36.80 -16.33 -16.38
C THR A 33 35.39 -16.93 -16.46
N THR A 34 35.09 -17.61 -17.57
CA THR A 34 33.81 -18.31 -17.75
C THR A 34 34.03 -19.81 -17.73
N ILE A 35 33.27 -20.49 -16.88
CA ILE A 35 33.22 -21.95 -16.73
C ILE A 35 32.03 -22.44 -17.56
N THR A 36 32.33 -23.06 -18.70
CA THR A 36 31.32 -23.57 -19.65
C THR A 36 31.09 -25.08 -19.54
N GLU A 37 31.91 -25.78 -18.77
CA GLU A 37 31.81 -27.23 -18.48
C GLU A 37 32.11 -27.46 -16.99
N SER A 38 31.78 -28.63 -16.43
CA SER A 38 32.00 -28.89 -15.02
C SER A 38 33.48 -28.77 -14.62
N GLU A 39 33.74 -27.97 -13.59
CA GLU A 39 35.07 -27.65 -13.07
C GLU A 39 35.12 -27.89 -11.55
N ALA A 40 36.29 -28.27 -11.02
CA ALA A 40 36.47 -28.48 -9.60
C ALA A 40 37.75 -27.82 -9.06
N TRP A 41 37.60 -27.03 -7.99
CA TRP A 41 38.70 -26.48 -7.20
C TRP A 41 38.87 -27.32 -5.95
N THR A 42 40.01 -28.00 -5.86
CA THR A 42 40.27 -29.04 -4.83
C THR A 42 41.55 -28.80 -4.04
N GLU A 43 42.26 -27.71 -4.36
CA GLU A 43 43.46 -27.27 -3.67
C GLU A 43 43.24 -25.87 -3.12
N ASP A 44 43.75 -25.61 -1.93
CA ASP A 44 43.68 -24.28 -1.31
C ASP A 44 44.33 -23.24 -2.23
N GLY A 45 43.75 -22.05 -2.29
CA GLY A 45 44.18 -21.03 -3.22
C GLY A 45 43.61 -19.66 -2.93
N SER A 46 43.87 -18.74 -3.85
CA SER A 46 43.33 -17.38 -3.81
C SER A 46 42.61 -17.07 -5.12
N MET A 47 41.46 -16.42 -5.03
CA MET A 47 40.74 -15.86 -6.15
C MET A 47 40.83 -14.34 -6.12
N ASN A 48 41.19 -13.77 -7.26
CA ASN A 48 41.10 -12.34 -7.54
C ASN A 48 40.57 -12.20 -8.96
N GLY A 49 39.33 -11.76 -9.09
CA GLY A 49 38.63 -11.61 -10.37
C GLY A 49 37.18 -12.07 -10.30
N HIS A 50 36.61 -12.35 -11.47
CA HIS A 50 35.17 -12.65 -11.62
C HIS A 50 34.96 -13.97 -12.33
N VAL A 51 34.22 -14.89 -11.72
CA VAL A 51 33.91 -16.19 -12.32
C VAL A 51 32.44 -16.23 -12.73
N VAL A 52 32.18 -16.62 -13.98
CA VAL A 52 30.82 -16.88 -14.47
C VAL A 52 30.67 -18.39 -14.68
N VAL A 53 29.73 -19.02 -13.99
CA VAL A 53 29.35 -20.42 -14.20
C VAL A 53 28.15 -20.43 -15.15
N SER A 54 28.36 -20.91 -16.37
CA SER A 54 27.34 -20.86 -17.41
C SER A 54 26.20 -21.88 -17.22
N ASP A 55 25.11 -21.70 -17.95
CA ASP A 55 24.01 -22.67 -18.04
C ASP A 55 24.52 -24.10 -18.30
N GLY A 56 24.09 -25.03 -17.45
CA GLY A 56 24.48 -26.45 -17.49
C GLY A 56 25.89 -26.76 -16.97
N ALA A 57 26.70 -25.75 -16.62
CA ALA A 57 28.00 -25.93 -16.01
C ALA A 57 27.88 -26.05 -14.48
N ILE A 58 28.88 -26.68 -13.87
CA ILE A 58 28.95 -26.88 -12.41
C ILE A 58 30.36 -26.50 -11.94
N LEU A 59 30.47 -25.53 -11.05
CA LEU A 59 31.69 -25.28 -10.30
C LEU A 59 31.59 -25.95 -8.94
N THR A 60 32.45 -26.93 -8.67
CA THR A 60 32.58 -27.55 -7.35
C THR A 60 33.81 -27.01 -6.62
N VAL A 61 33.63 -26.41 -5.46
CA VAL A 61 34.71 -25.94 -4.58
C VAL A 61 34.76 -26.85 -3.36
N SER A 62 35.92 -27.47 -3.12
CA SER A 62 36.16 -28.39 -1.99
C SER A 62 37.50 -28.13 -1.30
N ALA A 63 37.90 -26.86 -1.34
CA ALA A 63 39.12 -26.34 -0.76
C ALA A 63 38.85 -24.96 -0.13
N ASN A 64 39.84 -24.44 0.59
CA ASN A 64 39.76 -23.10 1.16
C ASN A 64 40.28 -22.08 0.14
N ILE A 65 39.39 -21.20 -0.32
CA ILE A 65 39.71 -20.16 -1.30
C ILE A 65 39.64 -18.79 -0.61
N SER A 66 40.78 -18.12 -0.55
CA SER A 66 40.91 -16.71 -0.17
C SER A 66 40.36 -15.82 -1.29
N MET A 67 39.37 -14.99 -0.99
CA MET A 67 38.68 -14.13 -1.94
C MET A 67 39.18 -12.70 -1.77
N ALA A 68 39.86 -12.17 -2.78
CA ALA A 68 40.28 -10.78 -2.78
C ALA A 68 39.06 -9.85 -2.86
N THR A 69 39.14 -8.70 -2.18
CA THR A 69 38.06 -7.69 -2.14
C THR A 69 37.56 -7.33 -3.53
N GLY A 70 36.25 -7.37 -3.73
CA GLY A 70 35.58 -7.05 -5.00
C GLY A 70 35.56 -8.19 -6.01
N SER A 71 36.07 -9.38 -5.67
CA SER A 71 35.88 -10.58 -6.50
C SER A 71 34.41 -10.99 -6.53
N SER A 72 34.02 -11.78 -7.54
CA SER A 72 32.65 -12.31 -7.57
C SER A 72 32.51 -13.65 -8.27
N ILE A 73 31.46 -14.38 -7.91
CA ILE A 73 31.00 -15.57 -8.64
C ILE A 73 29.55 -15.33 -9.09
N THR A 74 29.31 -15.34 -10.39
CA THR A 74 27.97 -15.30 -10.99
C THR A 74 27.63 -16.69 -11.49
N VAL A 75 26.53 -17.27 -10.99
CA VAL A 75 25.97 -18.52 -11.47
C VAL A 75 24.80 -18.17 -12.38
N GLU A 76 24.91 -18.43 -13.68
CA GLU A 76 23.83 -18.19 -14.63
C GLU A 76 22.66 -19.16 -14.39
N ASN A 77 21.46 -18.80 -14.89
CA ASN A 77 20.30 -19.69 -14.88
C ASN A 77 20.67 -21.07 -15.43
N GLY A 78 20.40 -22.14 -14.66
CA GLY A 78 20.72 -23.52 -15.02
C GLY A 78 22.17 -23.96 -14.71
N GLY A 79 23.05 -23.04 -14.33
CA GLY A 79 24.37 -23.33 -13.76
C GLY A 79 24.30 -23.69 -12.27
N GLN A 80 25.39 -24.22 -11.71
CA GLN A 80 25.46 -24.58 -10.29
C GLN A 80 26.81 -24.22 -9.65
N LEU A 81 26.79 -23.61 -8.47
CA LEU A 81 27.92 -23.49 -7.57
C LEU A 81 27.73 -24.44 -6.38
N VAL A 82 28.65 -25.38 -6.20
CA VAL A 82 28.63 -26.36 -5.11
C VAL A 82 29.87 -26.18 -4.25
N LEU A 83 29.71 -25.64 -3.05
CA LEU A 83 30.74 -25.57 -2.02
C LEU A 83 30.56 -26.75 -1.05
N THR A 84 31.56 -27.62 -0.95
CA THR A 84 31.48 -28.82 -0.10
C THR A 84 32.80 -29.14 0.59
N ASN A 85 32.77 -29.25 1.92
CA ASN A 85 33.96 -29.49 2.74
C ASN A 85 35.10 -28.48 2.46
N GLY A 86 34.76 -27.22 2.17
CA GLY A 86 35.70 -26.16 1.85
C GLY A 86 35.23 -24.80 2.38
N ALA A 87 35.86 -23.73 1.91
CA ALA A 87 35.45 -22.38 2.29
C ALA A 87 35.71 -21.36 1.19
N LEU A 88 34.86 -20.33 1.13
CA LEU A 88 35.15 -19.06 0.45
C LEU A 88 35.30 -17.98 1.51
N LEU A 89 36.50 -17.42 1.63
CA LEU A 89 36.89 -16.56 2.75
C LEU A 89 37.35 -15.21 2.23
N SER A 90 36.68 -14.12 2.59
CA SER A 90 37.18 -12.78 2.27
C SER A 90 38.57 -12.54 2.89
N ASP A 91 39.49 -11.99 2.10
CA ASP A 91 40.79 -11.51 2.58
C ASP A 91 40.68 -10.25 3.45
N ASP A 92 39.56 -9.53 3.34
CA ASP A 92 39.28 -8.30 4.07
C ASP A 92 37.81 -8.30 4.52
N LEU A 93 37.57 -8.70 5.76
CA LEU A 93 36.26 -8.58 6.40
C LEU A 93 36.16 -7.20 7.01
N ASN A 94 35.34 -6.34 6.39
CA ASN A 94 35.14 -4.99 6.86
C ASN A 94 34.15 -4.96 8.02
N ALA A 95 34.65 -5.09 9.24
CA ALA A 95 33.89 -5.11 10.48
C ALA A 95 34.55 -4.25 11.56
N GLY A 96 33.79 -3.88 12.60
CA GLY A 96 34.28 -3.05 13.69
C GLY A 96 33.53 -3.25 15.01
N LEU A 97 34.27 -3.22 16.11
CA LEU A 97 33.71 -3.32 17.47
C LEU A 97 33.37 -1.93 18.00
N MET A 98 32.11 -1.65 18.31
CA MET A 98 31.66 -0.34 18.78
C MET A 98 32.11 -0.08 20.22
N VAL A 99 32.92 0.95 20.45
CA VAL A 99 33.60 1.21 21.73
C VAL A 99 33.19 2.52 22.42
N ASN A 100 32.00 3.03 22.10
CA ASN A 100 31.44 4.26 22.70
C ASN A 100 30.92 4.11 24.13
N SER A 101 30.92 2.89 24.66
CA SER A 101 30.47 2.60 26.01
C SER A 101 31.64 2.69 26.99
N MET A 102 31.40 3.31 28.16
CA MET A 102 32.38 3.27 29.26
C MET A 102 32.55 1.88 29.90
N PHE A 103 31.70 0.93 29.50
CA PHE A 103 31.78 -0.47 29.89
C PHE A 103 32.44 -1.35 28.83
N ALA A 104 32.67 -0.82 27.62
CA ALA A 104 33.32 -1.55 26.55
C ALA A 104 34.72 -2.00 26.98
N SER A 105 35.00 -3.28 26.75
CA SER A 105 36.32 -3.84 26.97
C SER A 105 36.67 -4.86 25.89
N LEU A 106 37.93 -4.87 25.48
CA LEU A 106 38.49 -5.83 24.54
C LEU A 106 39.56 -6.65 25.23
N THR A 107 39.51 -7.96 25.06
CA THR A 107 40.55 -8.88 25.51
C THR A 107 41.33 -9.34 24.29
N LEU A 108 42.62 -9.01 24.27
CA LEU A 108 43.51 -9.28 23.14
C LEU A 108 44.58 -10.27 23.58
N ASN A 109 44.77 -11.35 22.82
CA ASN A 109 45.87 -12.28 23.04
C ASN A 109 46.51 -12.64 21.69
N PHE A 110 47.78 -12.27 21.54
CA PHE A 110 48.55 -12.52 20.32
C PHE A 110 49.45 -13.76 20.43
N GLY A 111 49.36 -14.53 21.52
CA GLY A 111 50.28 -15.61 21.86
C GLY A 111 51.63 -15.12 22.37
N ASP A 112 52.57 -16.06 22.52
CA ASP A 112 53.96 -15.78 22.96
C ASP A 112 54.83 -15.35 21.77
N LEU A 113 54.79 -14.06 21.44
CA LEU A 113 55.51 -13.45 20.33
C LEU A 113 56.87 -12.86 20.76
N ALA A 114 56.90 -12.16 21.90
CA ALA A 114 58.08 -11.48 22.45
C ALA A 114 57.88 -11.06 23.92
N ASP A 115 58.97 -10.77 24.65
CA ASP A 115 58.88 -10.24 26.02
C ASP A 115 58.18 -8.85 26.07
N ASP A 116 58.46 -8.00 25.08
CA ASP A 116 57.92 -6.64 24.94
C ASP A 116 57.71 -6.26 23.46
N GLY A 117 56.77 -5.33 23.23
CA GLY A 117 56.53 -4.71 21.93
C GLY A 117 55.46 -3.62 22.01
N ILE A 118 54.93 -3.22 20.86
CA ILE A 118 53.89 -2.18 20.75
C ILE A 118 52.57 -2.84 20.40
N LEU A 119 51.53 -2.57 21.19
CA LEU A 119 50.15 -2.79 20.78
C LEU A 119 49.63 -1.53 20.10
N GLN A 120 49.00 -1.67 18.94
CA GLN A 120 48.36 -0.60 18.21
C GLN A 120 46.88 -0.94 17.98
N LEU A 121 45.97 0.00 18.22
CA LEU A 121 44.55 -0.12 17.91
C LEU A 121 44.17 0.89 16.84
N LYS A 122 43.37 0.47 15.86
CA LYS A 122 42.87 1.33 14.78
C LYS A 122 41.39 1.60 14.94
N PHE A 123 41.03 2.88 14.87
CA PHE A 123 39.65 3.33 14.78
C PHE A 123 39.21 3.51 13.31
N ASP A 124 37.91 3.43 13.09
CA ASP A 124 37.26 3.63 11.79
C ASP A 124 37.37 5.07 11.25
N HIS A 125 37.57 6.05 12.14
CA HIS A 125 37.76 7.44 11.80
C HIS A 125 38.73 8.15 12.75
N ILE A 126 39.13 9.38 12.40
CA ILE A 126 39.86 10.26 13.30
C ILE A 126 38.87 10.78 14.34
N ILE A 127 39.10 10.46 15.61
CA ILE A 127 38.28 10.96 16.71
C ILE A 127 38.36 12.48 16.75
N ASP A 128 37.23 13.15 16.90
CA ASP A 128 37.18 14.61 17.00
C ASP A 128 38.11 15.14 18.12
N ALA A 129 38.82 16.22 17.83
CA ALA A 129 39.89 16.73 18.69
C ALA A 129 39.38 17.29 20.04
N ASP A 130 38.12 17.69 20.09
CA ASP A 130 37.47 18.23 21.30
C ASP A 130 36.68 17.15 22.07
N SER A 131 36.67 15.92 21.56
CA SER A 131 35.89 14.81 22.11
C SER A 131 36.68 13.99 23.12
N LYS A 132 36.01 13.49 24.17
CA LYS A 132 36.67 12.64 25.17
C LYS A 132 36.67 11.19 24.69
N MET A 133 37.86 10.65 24.41
CA MET A 133 38.04 9.24 24.08
C MET A 133 39.34 8.75 24.71
N ASN A 134 39.26 8.27 25.96
CA ASN A 134 40.40 7.69 26.64
C ASN A 134 40.42 6.18 26.45
N VAL A 135 41.56 5.64 26.06
CA VAL A 135 41.79 4.21 25.90
C VAL A 135 42.82 3.81 26.93
N SER A 136 42.59 2.73 27.67
CA SER A 136 43.51 2.28 28.71
C SER A 136 43.94 0.83 28.54
N LEU A 137 45.22 0.56 28.76
CA LEU A 137 45.80 -0.76 28.92
C LEU A 137 46.42 -0.84 30.32
N GLY A 138 45.78 -1.58 31.23
CA GLY A 138 46.21 -1.65 32.63
C GLY A 138 46.19 -0.28 33.32
N ASN A 139 47.37 0.25 33.68
CA ASN A 139 47.50 1.57 34.32
C ASN A 139 47.89 2.70 33.36
N GLU A 140 48.11 2.38 32.08
CA GLU A 140 48.41 3.37 31.06
C GLU A 140 47.12 3.82 30.37
N THR A 141 46.95 5.12 30.20
CA THR A 141 45.81 5.72 29.50
C THR A 141 46.31 6.69 28.44
N VAL A 142 45.83 6.51 27.21
CA VAL A 142 46.11 7.37 26.07
C VAL A 142 44.81 8.08 25.66
N ASN A 143 44.88 9.39 25.45
CA ASN A 143 43.77 10.15 24.87
C ASN A 143 43.81 10.02 23.34
N ALA A 144 42.74 9.48 22.75
CA ALA A 144 42.58 9.28 21.32
C ALA A 144 42.04 10.52 20.57
N SER A 145 41.70 11.63 21.26
CA SER A 145 41.22 12.85 20.58
C SER A 145 42.19 13.31 19.48
N GLY A 146 41.68 13.53 18.27
CA GLY A 146 42.46 13.94 17.10
C GLY A 146 43.29 12.81 16.46
N LEU A 147 43.11 11.56 16.91
CA LEU A 147 43.82 10.39 16.40
C LEU A 147 42.82 9.38 15.83
N ASP A 148 43.26 8.59 14.85
CA ASP A 148 42.54 7.39 14.38
C ASP A 148 43.22 6.10 14.86
N THR A 149 44.28 6.23 15.65
CA THR A 149 45.14 5.14 16.07
C THR A 149 45.74 5.45 17.43
N VAL A 150 45.73 4.48 18.34
CA VAL A 150 46.42 4.57 19.65
C VAL A 150 47.44 3.46 19.79
N GLN A 151 48.46 3.70 20.61
CA GLN A 151 49.56 2.75 20.84
C GLN A 151 49.88 2.64 22.33
N PHE A 152 50.29 1.44 22.74
CA PHE A 152 50.74 1.12 24.09
C PHE A 152 52.00 0.27 24.04
N ASP A 153 52.90 0.44 25.00
CA ASP A 153 53.93 -0.55 25.28
C ASP A 153 53.25 -1.76 25.97
N ALA A 154 53.37 -2.96 25.40
CA ALA A 154 52.65 -4.13 25.88
C ALA A 154 53.55 -5.36 26.02
N PRO A 155 53.33 -6.21 27.04
CA PRO A 155 53.94 -7.53 27.10
C PRO A 155 53.26 -8.44 26.04
N LEU A 156 54.03 -8.95 25.09
CA LEU A 156 53.53 -9.80 24.00
C LEU A 156 53.91 -11.28 24.24
N ASN A 157 53.92 -11.71 25.50
CA ASN A 157 54.41 -13.01 25.97
C ASN A 157 53.28 -14.02 26.22
N GLY A 158 52.15 -13.85 25.53
CA GLY A 158 50.96 -14.70 25.63
C GLY A 158 50.00 -14.35 26.76
N THR A 159 50.24 -13.28 27.53
CA THR A 159 49.26 -12.78 28.50
C THR A 159 48.12 -12.02 27.81
N ASP A 160 46.90 -12.21 28.31
CA ASP A 160 45.74 -11.41 27.88
C ASP A 160 45.95 -9.93 28.18
N LEU A 161 45.77 -9.10 27.17
CA LEU A 161 45.81 -7.65 27.24
C LEU A 161 44.37 -7.13 27.24
N VAL A 162 43.95 -6.55 28.37
CA VAL A 162 42.60 -6.00 28.52
C VAL A 162 42.62 -4.51 28.25
N ILE A 163 41.90 -4.09 27.22
CA ILE A 163 41.70 -2.70 26.83
C ILE A 163 40.33 -2.25 27.33
N THR A 164 40.27 -1.06 27.93
CA THR A 164 39.02 -0.43 28.35
C THR A 164 38.89 0.98 27.79
N PHE A 165 37.65 1.41 27.56
CA PHE A 165 37.34 2.70 26.98
C PHE A 165 36.61 3.59 28.00
N ASP A 166 37.00 4.87 28.04
CA ASP A 166 36.28 5.93 28.75
C ASP A 166 35.99 7.05 27.75
N SER A 167 34.86 6.90 27.07
CA SER A 167 34.40 7.76 25.99
C SER A 167 33.20 8.61 26.41
N TYR A 168 33.22 9.87 26.00
CA TYR A 168 32.04 10.72 25.94
C TYR A 168 32.05 11.39 24.57
N TYR A 169 31.59 10.62 23.57
CA TYR A 169 31.59 10.99 22.17
C TYR A 169 30.34 10.44 21.49
N PHE A 170 29.59 11.31 20.82
CA PHE A 170 28.29 10.96 20.25
C PHE A 170 28.41 10.21 18.92
N THR A 171 29.50 10.40 18.18
CA THR A 171 29.76 9.68 16.93
C THR A 171 30.12 8.25 17.27
N PRO A 172 29.40 7.24 16.77
CA PRO A 172 29.80 5.84 16.90
C PRO A 172 31.23 5.63 16.40
N THR A 173 32.06 5.01 17.23
CA THR A 173 33.49 4.76 17.04
C THR A 173 33.72 3.27 17.16
N TYR A 174 34.44 2.73 16.18
CA TYR A 174 34.66 1.31 16.05
C TYR A 174 36.15 0.99 16.04
N VAL A 175 36.56 -0.04 16.77
CA VAL A 175 37.89 -0.63 16.62
C VAL A 175 37.84 -1.62 15.47
N LEU A 176 38.62 -1.35 14.42
CA LEU A 176 38.69 -2.19 13.21
C LEU A 176 39.66 -3.36 13.38
N TRP A 177 40.78 -3.11 14.05
CA TRP A 177 41.79 -4.13 14.32
C TRP A 177 42.71 -3.73 15.48
N ALA A 178 43.35 -4.73 16.05
CA ALA A 178 44.46 -4.60 16.98
C ALA A 178 45.71 -5.23 16.37
N LYS A 179 46.86 -4.57 16.48
CA LYS A 179 48.12 -5.02 15.88
C LYS A 179 49.25 -5.01 16.89
N ALA A 180 49.90 -6.15 17.06
CA ALA A 180 51.13 -6.28 17.82
C ALA A 180 52.32 -6.01 16.88
N ILE A 181 53.27 -5.17 17.29
CA ILE A 181 54.50 -4.85 16.56
C ILE A 181 55.69 -5.21 17.44
N TYR A 182 56.57 -6.10 16.97
CA TYR A 182 57.64 -6.69 17.78
C TYR A 182 58.90 -7.01 16.95
N GLY A 183 59.99 -7.38 17.63
CA GLY A 183 61.17 -7.99 16.99
C GLY A 183 61.84 -7.18 15.88
N GLY A 184 61.75 -5.85 15.90
CA GLY A 184 62.34 -4.99 14.87
C GLY A 184 61.48 -4.74 13.64
N GLY A 185 60.17 -4.99 13.71
CA GLY A 185 59.19 -4.62 12.67
C GLY A 185 58.25 -5.75 12.23
N ASN A 186 58.27 -6.91 12.89
CA ASN A 186 57.28 -7.96 12.67
C ASN A 186 55.92 -7.52 13.20
N THR A 187 54.84 -7.99 12.59
CA THR A 187 53.48 -7.64 13.00
C THR A 187 52.57 -8.84 13.02
N GLU A 188 51.73 -8.95 14.05
CA GLU A 188 50.54 -9.81 14.06
C GLU A 188 49.30 -8.94 14.22
N THR A 189 48.22 -9.25 13.52
CA THR A 189 46.98 -8.46 13.54
C THR A 189 45.82 -9.36 13.94
N LEU A 190 44.98 -8.88 14.85
CA LEU A 190 43.66 -9.40 15.13
C LEU A 190 42.64 -8.43 14.52
N LEU A 191 41.78 -8.95 13.65
CA LEU A 191 40.65 -8.19 13.11
C LEU A 191 39.52 -8.10 14.14
N ALA A 192 38.61 -7.14 13.98
CA ALA A 192 37.51 -6.89 14.92
C ALA A 192 36.73 -8.16 15.31
N GLN A 193 36.39 -9.01 14.34
CA GLN A 193 35.65 -10.26 14.54
C GLN A 193 36.44 -11.37 15.25
N GLU A 194 37.77 -11.21 15.37
CA GLU A 194 38.66 -12.16 16.05
C GLU A 194 38.94 -11.74 17.50
N ILE A 195 38.51 -10.54 17.89
CA ILE A 195 38.75 -9.96 19.20
C ILE A 195 37.61 -10.35 20.16
N GLU A 196 37.97 -10.90 21.32
CA GLU A 196 37.00 -11.12 22.39
C GLU A 196 36.59 -9.77 23.01
N ALA A 197 35.29 -9.50 23.05
CA ALA A 197 34.75 -8.22 23.44
C ALA A 197 33.59 -8.36 24.45
N SER A 198 33.51 -7.42 25.39
CA SER A 198 32.37 -7.21 26.28
C SER A 198 31.85 -5.79 26.12
N ASP A 199 30.53 -5.63 26.08
CA ASP A 199 29.86 -4.33 25.93
C ASP A 199 30.35 -3.49 24.74
N ALA A 200 30.89 -4.18 23.73
CA ALA A 200 31.37 -3.63 22.47
C ALA A 200 30.85 -4.49 21.32
N PRO A 201 29.60 -4.27 20.87
CA PRO A 201 29.00 -5.07 19.82
C PRO A 201 29.77 -4.95 18.49
N LEU A 202 29.85 -6.07 17.76
CA LEU A 202 30.48 -6.16 16.45
C LEU A 202 29.49 -5.74 15.36
N TYR A 203 29.92 -4.85 14.47
CA TYR A 203 29.17 -4.42 13.30
C TYR A 203 29.89 -4.82 12.02
N TRP A 204 29.12 -5.24 11.03
CA TRP A 204 29.58 -5.63 9.70
C TRP A 204 29.25 -4.51 8.73
N PHE A 205 30.27 -3.89 8.13
CA PHE A 205 30.07 -2.68 7.31
C PHE A 205 29.83 -3.00 5.84
N GLN A 206 30.62 -3.91 5.27
CA GLN A 206 30.60 -4.23 3.84
C GLN A 206 30.96 -5.70 3.60
N SER A 207 30.48 -6.25 2.49
CA SER A 207 30.95 -7.54 1.99
C SER A 207 32.36 -7.42 1.40
N GLY A 208 33.08 -8.54 1.39
CA GLY A 208 34.36 -8.67 0.70
C GLY A 208 34.23 -9.12 -0.75
N PHE A 209 33.24 -9.95 -1.06
CA PHE A 209 33.00 -10.47 -2.41
C PHE A 209 31.51 -10.76 -2.63
N ASP A 210 31.11 -10.96 -3.89
CA ASP A 210 29.71 -11.18 -4.26
C ASP A 210 29.48 -12.58 -4.82
N ILE A 211 28.33 -13.18 -4.49
CA ILE A 211 27.77 -14.35 -5.14
C ILE A 211 26.41 -13.97 -5.72
N HIS A 212 26.29 -14.00 -7.04
CA HIS A 212 25.03 -13.81 -7.76
C HIS A 212 24.53 -15.16 -8.26
N ALA A 213 23.58 -15.77 -7.55
CA ALA A 213 23.05 -17.10 -7.84
C ALA A 213 21.74 -17.01 -8.65
N HIS A 214 21.85 -16.76 -9.96
CA HIS A 214 20.73 -16.94 -10.89
C HIS A 214 20.41 -18.44 -11.10
N GLY A 215 21.45 -19.28 -11.05
CA GLY A 215 21.32 -20.74 -10.91
C GLY A 215 21.43 -21.20 -9.46
N ASP A 216 21.70 -22.48 -9.24
CA ASP A 216 21.68 -23.07 -7.90
C ASP A 216 22.99 -22.81 -7.14
N LEU A 217 22.87 -22.40 -5.88
CA LEU A 217 23.95 -22.35 -4.90
C LEU A 217 23.73 -23.43 -3.85
N THR A 218 24.69 -24.32 -3.68
CA THR A 218 24.68 -25.33 -2.60
C THR A 218 25.95 -25.20 -1.76
N VAL A 219 25.79 -25.00 -0.46
CA VAL A 219 26.86 -24.92 0.52
C VAL A 219 26.63 -26.00 1.56
N THR A 220 27.51 -26.99 1.60
CA THR A 220 27.37 -28.15 2.50
C THR A 220 28.62 -28.36 3.32
N SER A 221 28.51 -28.41 4.65
CA SER A 221 29.66 -28.65 5.54
C SER A 221 30.83 -27.72 5.23
N SER A 222 30.53 -26.43 5.01
CA SER A 222 31.45 -25.44 4.45
C SER A 222 31.21 -24.06 5.04
N THR A 223 32.20 -23.17 4.88
CA THR A 223 32.13 -21.79 5.39
C THR A 223 32.06 -20.77 4.26
N LEU A 224 31.13 -19.83 4.35
CA LEU A 224 31.09 -18.60 3.56
C LEU A 224 31.36 -17.41 4.47
N SER A 225 32.49 -16.73 4.28
CA SER A 225 32.90 -15.63 5.14
C SER A 225 33.04 -14.32 4.36
N GLY A 226 32.15 -13.35 4.62
CA GLY A 226 32.17 -12.02 3.99
C GLY A 226 31.52 -11.94 2.62
N ALA A 227 30.66 -12.89 2.26
CA ALA A 227 29.94 -12.87 1.00
C ALA A 227 28.75 -11.90 1.05
N ASN A 228 28.47 -11.24 -0.07
CA ASN A 228 27.13 -10.73 -0.35
C ASN A 228 26.42 -11.74 -1.25
N VAL A 229 25.32 -12.32 -0.79
CA VAL A 229 24.65 -13.44 -1.46
C VAL A 229 23.31 -12.99 -1.99
N HIS A 230 23.20 -12.93 -3.32
CA HIS A 230 21.94 -12.72 -4.02
C HIS A 230 21.44 -14.04 -4.57
N CYS A 231 20.26 -14.48 -4.13
CA CYS A 231 19.64 -15.73 -4.50
C CYS A 231 18.44 -15.50 -5.41
N GLU A 232 18.46 -15.99 -6.65
CA GLU A 232 17.31 -15.89 -7.56
C GLU A 232 16.69 -17.27 -7.91
N ALA A 233 17.43 -18.36 -7.68
CA ALA A 233 16.93 -19.73 -7.81
C ALA A 233 16.98 -20.48 -6.47
N LEU A 234 17.72 -21.59 -6.38
CA LEU A 234 17.87 -22.36 -5.14
C LEU A 234 19.16 -21.95 -4.42
N CYS A 235 19.05 -21.54 -3.16
CA CYS A 235 20.21 -21.43 -2.25
C CYS A 235 20.03 -22.36 -1.07
N GLN A 236 20.88 -23.37 -0.99
CA GLN A 236 20.86 -24.37 0.06
C GLN A 236 22.12 -24.26 0.93
N PHE A 237 21.92 -24.11 2.23
CA PHE A 237 22.92 -24.10 3.28
C PHE A 237 22.64 -25.28 4.21
N ASP A 238 23.50 -26.28 4.21
CA ASP A 238 23.36 -27.51 4.98
C ASP A 238 24.62 -27.74 5.81
N SER A 239 24.51 -27.72 7.13
CA SER A 239 25.66 -27.80 8.02
C SER A 239 26.71 -26.73 7.67
N ALA A 240 26.27 -25.55 7.26
CA ALA A 240 27.11 -24.47 6.75
C ALA A 240 27.31 -23.37 7.80
N GLU A 241 28.41 -22.63 7.67
CA GLU A 241 28.70 -21.44 8.48
C GLU A 241 28.74 -20.21 7.58
N LEU A 242 27.85 -19.24 7.83
CA LEU A 242 27.81 -17.96 7.14
C LEU A 242 28.30 -16.88 8.12
N VAL A 243 29.49 -16.34 7.91
CA VAL A 243 30.12 -15.36 8.80
C VAL A 243 30.24 -14.01 8.10
N GLY A 244 29.55 -12.98 8.57
CA GLY A 244 29.51 -11.68 7.87
C GLY A 244 28.88 -11.75 6.47
N SER A 245 28.19 -12.85 6.18
CA SER A 245 27.65 -13.17 4.86
C SER A 245 26.14 -12.90 4.74
N ALA A 246 25.53 -12.35 5.79
CA ALA A 246 24.12 -12.01 5.88
C ALA A 246 23.87 -10.48 5.78
N PRO A 247 22.71 -10.01 5.27
CA PRO A 247 21.59 -10.82 4.81
C PRO A 247 21.91 -11.65 3.55
N VAL A 248 21.27 -12.81 3.46
CA VAL A 248 21.02 -13.50 2.18
C VAL A 248 19.79 -12.85 1.56
N ASP A 249 19.95 -12.23 0.39
CA ASP A 249 18.90 -11.50 -0.32
C ASP A 249 18.26 -12.41 -1.38
N ALA A 250 17.02 -12.83 -1.17
CA ALA A 250 16.35 -13.84 -1.99
C ALA A 250 15.22 -13.22 -2.81
N ALA A 251 15.35 -13.27 -4.14
CA ALA A 251 14.41 -12.66 -5.07
C ALA A 251 13.02 -13.34 -5.07
N THR A 252 12.04 -12.68 -5.69
CA THR A 252 10.60 -13.00 -5.70
C THR A 252 10.23 -14.48 -5.80
N THR A 253 10.96 -15.30 -6.55
CA THR A 253 10.65 -16.73 -6.76
C THR A 253 11.72 -17.68 -6.23
N ALA A 254 12.69 -17.17 -5.48
CA ALA A 254 13.80 -17.95 -4.97
C ALA A 254 13.34 -18.93 -3.88
N THR A 255 14.14 -19.98 -3.69
CA THR A 255 13.98 -20.94 -2.60
C THR A 255 15.24 -20.96 -1.76
N VAL A 256 15.12 -20.63 -0.48
CA VAL A 256 16.22 -20.68 0.48
C VAL A 256 16.00 -21.87 1.43
N SER A 257 17.05 -22.65 1.66
CA SER A 257 17.02 -23.75 2.62
C SER A 257 18.21 -23.62 3.57
N VAL A 258 17.95 -23.51 4.87
CA VAL A 258 18.96 -23.35 5.93
C VAL A 258 18.76 -24.45 6.96
N ILE A 259 19.58 -25.48 6.88
CA ILE A 259 19.45 -26.71 7.66
C ILE A 259 20.73 -26.92 8.47
N ASP A 260 20.59 -27.14 9.78
CA ASP A 260 21.70 -27.47 10.67
C ASP A 260 22.86 -26.45 10.59
N SER A 261 22.57 -25.19 10.26
CA SER A 261 23.56 -24.18 9.88
C SER A 261 23.67 -23.06 10.91
N LEU A 262 24.79 -22.36 10.88
CA LEU A 262 25.06 -21.18 11.70
C LEU A 262 25.20 -19.94 10.81
N ILE A 263 24.43 -18.91 11.09
CA ILE A 263 24.61 -17.57 10.54
C ILE A 263 25.09 -16.69 11.68
N SER A 264 26.21 -16.00 11.46
CA SER A 264 26.76 -15.04 12.40
C SER A 264 27.13 -13.77 11.66
N GLY A 265 26.59 -12.65 12.12
CA GLY A 265 26.96 -11.35 11.60
C GLY A 265 26.17 -10.99 10.35
N SER A 266 24.99 -10.42 10.58
CA SER A 266 24.28 -9.68 9.55
C SER A 266 24.72 -8.22 9.48
N ARG A 267 24.71 -7.68 8.26
CA ARG A 267 24.92 -6.26 7.95
C ARG A 267 23.64 -5.44 8.09
N THR A 268 22.48 -6.09 8.16
CA THR A 268 21.17 -5.48 8.46
C THR A 268 20.60 -6.13 9.72
N ASP A 269 19.38 -5.75 10.10
CA ASP A 269 18.60 -6.36 11.16
C ASP A 269 17.96 -7.70 10.77
N GLU A 270 18.32 -8.27 9.61
CA GLU A 270 17.84 -9.58 9.16
C GLU A 270 18.97 -10.46 8.69
N ASP A 271 18.95 -11.75 9.05
CA ASP A 271 19.89 -12.72 8.49
C ASP A 271 19.52 -13.11 7.03
N ILE A 272 18.24 -13.04 6.67
CA ILE A 272 17.71 -13.43 5.36
C ILE A 272 16.50 -12.54 5.00
N ILE A 273 16.48 -12.02 3.78
CA ILE A 273 15.36 -11.23 3.24
C ILE A 273 14.72 -12.03 2.10
N LEU A 274 13.45 -12.40 2.27
CA LEU A 274 12.65 -13.12 1.27
C LEU A 274 11.74 -12.11 0.57
N HIS A 275 11.96 -11.85 -0.72
CA HIS A 275 11.07 -10.97 -1.47
C HIS A 275 9.82 -11.70 -1.94
N ASP A 276 8.65 -11.07 -1.78
CA ASP A 276 7.36 -11.50 -2.33
C ASP A 276 7.01 -12.99 -2.08
N GLU A 277 7.06 -13.83 -3.13
CA GLU A 277 6.67 -15.24 -3.14
C GLU A 277 7.82 -16.19 -2.75
N ALA A 278 9.01 -15.65 -2.43
CA ALA A 278 10.17 -16.46 -2.07
C ALA A 278 9.84 -17.41 -0.92
N SER A 279 10.40 -18.61 -0.97
CA SER A 279 10.13 -19.66 0.00
C SER A 279 11.36 -19.97 0.84
N ILE A 280 11.12 -20.37 2.09
CA ILE A 280 12.19 -20.71 3.02
C ILE A 280 11.90 -22.02 3.75
N VAL A 281 12.95 -22.81 3.95
CA VAL A 281 13.01 -23.88 4.95
C VAL A 281 14.10 -23.50 5.94
N TYR A 282 13.74 -23.26 7.20
CA TYR A 282 14.69 -22.94 8.26
C TYR A 282 14.56 -23.98 9.37
N THR A 283 15.58 -24.83 9.58
CA THR A 283 15.47 -25.99 10.48
C THR A 283 16.76 -26.23 11.24
N ASN A 284 16.62 -26.30 12.58
CA ASN A 284 17.74 -26.57 13.50
C ASN A 284 18.98 -25.68 13.24
N SER A 285 18.73 -24.44 12.83
CA SER A 285 19.75 -23.47 12.50
C SER A 285 19.75 -22.34 13.53
N GLN A 286 20.90 -21.67 13.66
CA GLN A 286 21.09 -20.54 14.57
C GLN A 286 21.42 -19.30 13.74
N GLY A 287 20.67 -18.22 13.95
CA GLY A 287 20.94 -16.89 13.40
C GLY A 287 21.78 -16.01 14.31
N THR A 288 21.97 -14.76 13.91
CA THR A 288 22.66 -13.72 14.68
C THR A 288 21.94 -13.45 16.02
N GLY A 289 20.61 -13.49 16.01
CA GLY A 289 19.76 -13.35 17.20
C GLY A 289 19.68 -11.93 17.77
N GLY A 290 19.09 -11.82 18.97
CA GLY A 290 18.92 -10.53 19.64
C GLY A 290 17.86 -9.66 18.97
N THR A 291 18.25 -8.51 18.43
CA THR A 291 17.39 -7.63 17.63
C THR A 291 17.43 -7.97 16.13
N THR A 292 18.27 -8.92 15.73
CA THR A 292 18.35 -9.38 14.34
C THR A 292 17.37 -10.54 14.15
N ASP A 293 16.46 -10.39 13.20
CA ASP A 293 15.51 -11.43 12.80
C ASP A 293 16.21 -12.50 11.96
N ALA A 294 15.84 -13.77 12.16
CA ALA A 294 16.41 -14.88 11.40
C ALA A 294 16.00 -14.82 9.92
N TRP A 295 14.79 -14.36 9.63
CA TRP A 295 14.35 -14.01 8.28
C TRP A 295 13.13 -13.11 8.31
N ILE A 296 12.94 -12.32 7.25
CA ILE A 296 11.71 -11.56 6.97
C ILE A 296 11.15 -11.92 5.59
N ARG A 297 9.83 -11.78 5.42
CA ARG A 297 9.17 -11.70 4.11
C ARG A 297 8.84 -10.25 3.81
N LEU A 298 9.53 -9.68 2.83
CA LEU A 298 9.41 -8.30 2.40
C LEU A 298 8.68 -8.25 1.05
N LEU A 299 7.50 -7.64 1.01
CA LEU A 299 6.82 -7.42 -0.26
C LEU A 299 7.49 -6.28 -1.04
N SER A 300 7.60 -6.42 -2.36
CA SER A 300 8.12 -5.37 -3.26
C SER A 300 7.31 -4.07 -3.17
N GLU A 301 6.00 -4.21 -3.16
CA GLU A 301 4.99 -3.18 -2.97
C GLU A 301 3.73 -3.80 -2.35
N ARG A 302 2.76 -2.97 -1.97
CA ARG A 302 1.42 -3.44 -1.59
C ARG A 302 0.37 -2.67 -2.39
N THR A 303 -0.37 -3.39 -3.19
CA THR A 303 -1.44 -2.85 -4.04
C THR A 303 -2.76 -3.55 -3.75
N LEU A 304 -3.86 -2.83 -3.98
CA LEU A 304 -5.21 -3.32 -3.75
C LEU A 304 -6.12 -2.90 -4.91
N THR A 305 -6.85 -3.85 -5.47
CA THR A 305 -7.90 -3.59 -6.47
C THR A 305 -9.26 -3.83 -5.85
N THR A 306 -10.22 -2.96 -6.14
CA THR A 306 -11.58 -3.03 -5.61
C THR A 306 -12.63 -2.78 -6.69
N ASN A 307 -13.88 -3.17 -6.42
CA ASN A 307 -15.02 -2.80 -7.27
C ASN A 307 -15.58 -1.40 -6.97
N ILE A 308 -14.94 -0.63 -6.07
CA ILE A 308 -15.44 0.66 -5.59
C ILE A 308 -14.45 1.77 -5.94
N PRO A 309 -14.69 2.55 -7.01
CA PRO A 309 -13.92 3.74 -7.31
C PRO A 309 -14.18 4.84 -6.26
N ASN A 310 -13.12 5.54 -5.85
CA ASN A 310 -13.16 6.54 -4.77
C ASN A 310 -13.77 6.02 -3.46
N GLY A 311 -13.60 4.73 -3.18
CA GLY A 311 -14.00 4.08 -1.94
C GLY A 311 -13.07 4.44 -0.78
N SER A 312 -13.62 4.49 0.43
CA SER A 312 -12.87 4.76 1.65
C SER A 312 -12.22 3.49 2.16
N LEU A 313 -10.92 3.57 2.48
CA LEU A 313 -10.16 2.50 3.11
C LEU A 313 -9.75 2.93 4.53
N ASP A 314 -10.04 2.07 5.50
CA ASP A 314 -9.45 2.13 6.84
C ASP A 314 -8.47 0.96 6.99
N ILE A 315 -7.19 1.26 7.25
CA ILE A 315 -6.10 0.30 7.34
C ILE A 315 -5.60 0.26 8.78
N TYR A 316 -5.50 -0.94 9.35
CA TYR A 316 -5.03 -1.16 10.73
C TYR A 316 -3.91 -2.19 10.82
N ASP A 317 -2.95 -1.90 11.69
CA ASP A 317 -1.85 -2.77 12.09
C ASP A 317 -0.99 -3.29 10.91
N LEU A 318 -0.85 -2.51 9.82
CA LEU A 318 -0.17 -2.98 8.61
C LEU A 318 1.35 -3.14 8.80
N GLY A 319 1.86 -4.33 8.44
CA GLY A 319 3.26 -4.71 8.49
C GLY A 319 3.85 -4.80 9.89
N TRP A 320 5.15 -5.09 9.97
CA TRP A 320 5.89 -5.16 11.24
C TRP A 320 5.75 -3.90 12.11
N GLY A 321 5.67 -2.73 11.49
CA GLY A 321 5.50 -1.47 12.22
C GLY A 321 4.09 -1.23 12.80
N ALA A 322 3.13 -2.11 12.53
CA ALA A 322 1.73 -1.99 12.95
C ALA A 322 1.14 -0.60 12.66
N ALA A 323 1.22 -0.19 11.38
CA ALA A 323 0.85 1.17 10.98
C ALA A 323 -0.64 1.30 10.65
N ASP A 324 -1.25 2.38 11.15
CA ASP A 324 -2.66 2.73 10.93
C ASP A 324 -2.79 3.99 10.07
N TRP A 325 -3.70 3.98 9.08
CA TRP A 325 -4.09 5.16 8.32
C TRP A 325 -5.39 4.95 7.55
N ASN A 326 -5.86 6.03 6.93
CA ASN A 326 -7.02 6.00 6.05
C ASN A 326 -6.60 6.45 4.64
N ASP A 327 -7.23 5.88 3.62
CA ASP A 327 -6.92 6.18 2.23
C ASP A 327 -8.15 6.11 1.32
N LEU A 328 -7.98 6.45 0.04
CA LEU A 328 -9.04 6.39 -0.97
C LEU A 328 -8.55 5.63 -2.21
N THR A 329 -9.39 4.72 -2.72
CA THR A 329 -9.14 4.13 -4.03
C THR A 329 -9.25 5.18 -5.13
N ASP A 330 -8.60 4.94 -6.26
CA ASP A 330 -8.64 5.83 -7.41
C ASP A 330 -9.96 5.73 -8.21
N GLU A 331 -10.00 6.37 -9.38
CA GLU A 331 -11.17 6.36 -10.26
C GLU A 331 -11.51 4.99 -10.86
N ASN A 332 -10.59 4.04 -10.80
CA ASN A 332 -10.76 2.66 -11.27
C ASN A 332 -11.01 1.68 -10.11
N GLY A 333 -10.89 2.13 -8.87
CA GLY A 333 -11.00 1.28 -7.68
C GLY A 333 -9.67 0.67 -7.24
N ASP A 334 -8.55 1.14 -7.78
CA ASP A 334 -7.19 0.66 -7.47
C ASP A 334 -6.48 1.59 -6.48
N ILE A 335 -5.50 1.05 -5.74
CA ILE A 335 -4.62 1.84 -4.87
C ILE A 335 -3.26 1.16 -4.65
N VAL A 336 -2.21 1.96 -4.53
CA VAL A 336 -0.91 1.55 -3.98
C VAL A 336 -0.88 1.96 -2.51
N LEU A 337 -1.05 1.00 -1.60
CA LEU A 337 -1.06 1.24 -0.16
C LEU A 337 0.34 1.58 0.36
N VAL A 338 1.34 0.86 -0.15
CA VAL A 338 2.73 1.04 0.23
C VAL A 338 3.61 0.81 -0.99
N ASP A 339 4.34 1.84 -1.39
CA ASP A 339 5.30 1.78 -2.49
C ASP A 339 6.64 1.17 -2.06
N GLN A 340 7.47 0.85 -3.05
CA GLN A 340 8.83 0.41 -2.80
C GLN A 340 9.68 1.55 -2.22
N GLY A 341 10.35 1.31 -1.10
CA GLY A 341 11.29 2.28 -0.53
C GLY A 341 11.78 1.89 0.86
N ALA A 342 12.97 2.40 1.22
CA ALA A 342 13.62 2.12 2.51
C ALA A 342 12.82 2.68 3.69
N THR A 343 12.17 3.84 3.54
CA THR A 343 11.34 4.43 4.61
C THR A 343 10.04 3.66 4.86
N ASN A 344 9.65 2.78 3.95
CA ASN A 344 8.37 2.07 3.97
C ASN A 344 8.54 0.54 4.16
N GLU A 345 9.78 0.08 4.32
CA GLU A 345 10.12 -1.34 4.50
C GLU A 345 9.33 -2.01 5.64
N HIS A 346 9.29 -1.38 6.81
CA HIS A 346 8.55 -1.89 7.97
C HIS A 346 7.04 -2.13 7.71
N LYS A 347 6.42 -1.42 6.75
CA LYS A 347 5.01 -1.65 6.36
C LYS A 347 4.88 -2.77 5.33
N ARG A 348 5.95 -3.16 4.65
CA ARG A 348 5.98 -4.23 3.63
C ARG A 348 6.39 -5.59 4.18
N ILE A 349 6.87 -5.66 5.43
CA ILE A 349 7.16 -6.93 6.11
C ILE A 349 5.86 -7.58 6.57
N VAL A 350 5.53 -8.78 6.05
CA VAL A 350 4.27 -9.50 6.33
C VAL A 350 4.43 -10.73 7.22
N ALA A 351 5.65 -11.26 7.31
CA ALA A 351 5.97 -12.44 8.10
C ALA A 351 7.46 -12.41 8.44
N TRP A 352 7.83 -12.95 9.59
CA TRP A 352 9.22 -13.00 10.03
C TRP A 352 9.44 -14.11 11.05
N MET A 353 10.69 -14.52 11.21
CA MET A 353 11.13 -15.32 12.35
C MET A 353 12.06 -14.47 13.19
N ASP A 354 11.72 -14.25 14.45
CA ASP A 354 12.51 -13.41 15.32
C ASP A 354 13.87 -14.06 15.69
N GLY A 355 14.76 -13.27 16.29
CA GLY A 355 16.06 -13.74 16.76
C GLY A 355 16.02 -14.84 17.84
N ASN A 356 14.85 -15.16 18.40
CA ASN A 356 14.63 -16.29 19.31
C ASN A 356 14.11 -17.54 18.59
N GLY A 357 13.91 -17.48 17.27
CA GLY A 357 13.39 -18.58 16.46
C GLY A 357 11.87 -18.74 16.51
N VAL A 358 11.13 -17.69 16.91
CA VAL A 358 9.66 -17.71 16.89
C VAL A 358 9.17 -17.12 15.58
N GLU A 359 8.32 -17.86 14.87
CA GLU A 359 7.65 -17.37 13.66
C GLU A 359 6.46 -16.49 14.01
N HIS A 360 6.37 -15.37 13.28
CA HIS A 360 5.31 -14.39 13.36
C HIS A 360 4.76 -14.12 11.96
N GLN A 361 3.50 -13.72 11.93
CA GLN A 361 2.81 -13.26 10.73
C GLN A 361 2.00 -12.04 11.11
N GLU A 362 1.89 -11.09 10.19
CA GLU A 362 1.03 -9.93 10.40
C GLU A 362 -0.43 -10.34 10.60
N ASP A 363 -1.15 -9.58 11.41
CA ASP A 363 -2.59 -9.73 11.69
C ASP A 363 -3.33 -8.42 11.35
N ALA A 364 -2.90 -7.79 10.26
CA ALA A 364 -3.40 -6.50 9.80
C ALA A 364 -4.77 -6.64 9.14
N SER A 365 -5.57 -5.57 9.16
CA SER A 365 -6.90 -5.57 8.53
C SER A 365 -7.13 -4.33 7.67
N ILE A 366 -7.93 -4.51 6.61
CA ILE A 366 -8.30 -3.46 5.68
C ILE A 366 -9.81 -3.47 5.52
N THR A 367 -10.44 -2.32 5.77
CA THR A 367 -11.89 -2.13 5.57
C THR A 367 -12.15 -1.20 4.41
N LEU A 368 -12.79 -1.71 3.36
CA LEU A 368 -13.34 -0.90 2.27
C LEU A 368 -14.76 -0.50 2.60
N SER A 369 -15.10 0.77 2.41
CA SER A 369 -16.47 1.25 2.60
C SER A 369 -16.89 2.35 1.63
N ILE A 370 -18.20 2.42 1.39
CA ILE A 370 -18.84 3.52 0.69
C ILE A 370 -20.16 3.87 1.38
N SER A 371 -20.39 5.16 1.60
CA SER A 371 -21.55 5.68 2.34
C SER A 371 -22.45 6.50 1.43
N SER A 372 -23.76 6.27 1.49
CA SER A 372 -24.78 6.98 0.72
C SER A 372 -26.09 7.13 1.50
N SER A 373 -27.09 7.79 0.91
CA SER A 373 -28.44 7.82 1.49
C SER A 373 -29.12 6.44 1.47
N TRP A 374 -28.62 5.49 0.68
CA TRP A 374 -29.13 4.11 0.66
C TRP A 374 -28.57 3.24 1.80
N GLY A 375 -27.51 3.70 2.46
CA GLY A 375 -26.84 2.97 3.53
C GLY A 375 -25.33 3.14 3.50
N VAL A 376 -24.67 2.45 4.43
CA VAL A 376 -23.22 2.27 4.46
C VAL A 376 -22.93 0.82 4.09
N PHE A 377 -22.14 0.63 3.04
CA PHE A 377 -21.70 -0.67 2.58
C PHE A 377 -20.22 -0.80 2.94
N SER A 378 -19.84 -1.85 3.65
CA SER A 378 -18.45 -2.08 4.04
C SER A 378 -18.08 -3.57 4.03
N SER A 379 -16.83 -3.86 3.72
CA SER A 379 -16.22 -5.19 3.82
C SER A 379 -14.85 -5.08 4.46
N THR A 380 -14.53 -5.98 5.38
CA THR A 380 -13.23 -6.04 6.06
C THR A 380 -12.56 -7.35 5.70
N ILE A 381 -11.29 -7.28 5.31
CA ILE A 381 -10.44 -8.44 5.06
C ILE A 381 -9.18 -8.36 5.93
N ASP A 382 -8.56 -9.52 6.14
CA ASP A 382 -7.16 -9.56 6.57
C ASP A 382 -6.30 -8.98 5.44
N ALA A 383 -5.25 -8.23 5.79
CA ALA A 383 -4.38 -7.62 4.79
C ALA A 383 -3.74 -8.70 3.89
N PRO A 384 -3.68 -8.48 2.57
CA PRO A 384 -3.01 -9.42 1.67
C PRO A 384 -1.54 -9.62 2.05
N THR A 385 -1.12 -10.87 2.16
CA THR A 385 0.26 -11.26 2.44
C THR A 385 1.09 -11.43 1.16
N THR A 386 0.58 -10.91 0.05
CA THR A 386 1.17 -10.86 -1.30
C THR A 386 1.22 -9.42 -1.77
N SER A 387 2.06 -9.11 -2.77
CA SER A 387 2.25 -7.74 -3.24
C SER A 387 0.99 -7.08 -3.85
N SER A 388 0.01 -7.89 -4.21
CA SER A 388 -1.31 -7.45 -4.66
C SER A 388 -2.41 -8.21 -3.93
N GLY A 389 -3.56 -7.55 -3.76
CA GLY A 389 -4.77 -8.16 -3.25
C GLY A 389 -6.03 -7.55 -3.85
N ASN A 390 -7.18 -8.10 -3.49
CA ASN A 390 -8.48 -7.59 -3.90
C ASN A 390 -9.45 -7.49 -2.71
N ILE A 391 -10.34 -6.51 -2.78
CA ILE A 391 -11.54 -6.44 -1.94
C ILE A 391 -12.73 -6.22 -2.84
N GLU A 392 -13.69 -7.12 -2.78
CA GLU A 392 -14.99 -6.93 -3.41
C GLU A 392 -16.01 -6.56 -2.32
N LEU A 393 -16.71 -5.45 -2.56
CA LEU A 393 -17.77 -4.97 -1.70
C LEU A 393 -19.12 -5.46 -2.22
N ASP A 394 -19.87 -6.16 -1.38
CA ASP A 394 -21.24 -6.57 -1.68
C ASP A 394 -22.18 -5.33 -1.70
N LEU A 395 -22.95 -5.20 -2.77
CA LEU A 395 -23.80 -4.03 -3.04
C LEU A 395 -25.28 -4.43 -3.23
N PRO A 396 -26.24 -3.51 -2.98
CA PRO A 396 -27.62 -3.72 -3.38
C PRO A 396 -27.74 -3.52 -4.89
N PHE A 397 -28.78 -4.07 -5.50
CA PHE A 397 -29.10 -3.79 -6.91
C PHE A 397 -30.59 -3.49 -7.03
N ILE A 398 -30.92 -2.22 -7.25
CA ILE A 398 -32.30 -1.73 -7.22
C ILE A 398 -32.87 -1.64 -8.62
N GLN A 399 -34.01 -2.28 -8.84
CA GLN A 399 -34.72 -2.23 -10.12
C GLN A 399 -36.22 -1.98 -9.89
N ILE A 400 -36.84 -1.27 -10.83
CA ILE A 400 -38.28 -1.07 -10.89
C ILE A 400 -38.80 -1.90 -12.04
N SER A 401 -39.65 -2.88 -11.73
CA SER A 401 -40.12 -3.87 -12.71
C SER A 401 -41.50 -3.56 -13.28
N ALA A 402 -42.30 -2.75 -12.58
CA ALA A 402 -43.64 -2.38 -13.04
C ALA A 402 -44.09 -1.04 -12.44
N VAL A 403 -44.88 -0.31 -13.23
CA VAL A 403 -45.65 0.86 -12.81
C VAL A 403 -47.09 0.64 -13.27
N ALA A 404 -48.01 0.51 -12.32
CA ALA A 404 -49.40 0.13 -12.59
C ALA A 404 -50.39 1.14 -11.98
N PRO A 405 -50.81 2.16 -12.76
CA PRO A 405 -51.97 2.98 -12.43
C PRO A 405 -53.24 2.12 -12.32
N GLU A 406 -54.14 2.45 -11.40
CA GLU A 406 -55.39 1.72 -11.19
C GLU A 406 -56.45 1.99 -12.27
N ALA A 407 -56.24 3.00 -13.11
CA ALA A 407 -57.15 3.41 -14.16
C ALA A 407 -56.43 3.61 -15.50
N ASP A 408 -57.09 3.22 -16.60
CA ASP A 408 -56.69 3.46 -17.98
C ASP A 408 -57.35 4.72 -18.58
N VAL A 409 -58.41 5.22 -17.94
CA VAL A 409 -59.06 6.51 -18.23
C VAL A 409 -59.23 7.29 -16.93
N ALA A 410 -58.82 8.56 -16.92
CA ALA A 410 -58.81 9.42 -15.74
C ALA A 410 -59.31 10.83 -16.04
N VAL A 411 -59.56 11.62 -14.99
CA VAL A 411 -60.09 12.98 -15.12
C VAL A 411 -59.00 13.99 -14.75
N ALA A 412 -58.71 14.93 -15.66
CA ALA A 412 -57.75 16.01 -15.40
C ALA A 412 -58.13 16.79 -14.14
N ASN A 413 -57.13 17.19 -13.35
CA ASN A 413 -57.27 17.79 -12.01
C ASN A 413 -57.82 16.84 -10.92
N LYS A 414 -57.89 15.54 -11.18
CA LYS A 414 -58.08 14.50 -10.16
C LYS A 414 -56.88 13.58 -10.14
N SER A 415 -56.71 12.84 -9.05
CA SER A 415 -55.64 11.86 -8.95
C SER A 415 -56.03 10.47 -9.42
N VAL A 416 -55.05 9.74 -9.91
CA VAL A 416 -55.07 8.29 -10.09
C VAL A 416 -54.12 7.66 -9.07
N SER A 417 -54.58 6.64 -8.36
CA SER A 417 -53.70 5.84 -7.51
C SER A 417 -53.07 4.71 -8.32
N GLY A 418 -51.95 4.18 -7.85
CA GLY A 418 -51.27 3.06 -8.49
C GLY A 418 -50.25 2.41 -7.58
N MET A 419 -49.58 1.39 -8.11
CA MET A 419 -48.49 0.69 -7.45
C MET A 419 -47.23 0.69 -8.32
N VAL A 420 -46.07 0.92 -7.70
CA VAL A 420 -44.75 0.68 -8.31
C VAL A 420 -44.15 -0.57 -7.67
N THR A 421 -43.76 -1.54 -8.48
CA THR A 421 -43.09 -2.77 -7.99
C THR A 421 -41.59 -2.59 -8.04
N VAL A 422 -40.95 -2.55 -6.86
CA VAL A 422 -39.50 -2.36 -6.70
C VAL A 422 -38.89 -3.60 -6.06
N SER A 423 -37.74 -4.02 -6.58
CA SER A 423 -37.00 -5.16 -6.05
C SER A 423 -35.53 -4.84 -5.85
N ASN A 424 -34.94 -5.42 -4.81
CA ASN A 424 -33.50 -5.47 -4.61
C ASN A 424 -33.00 -6.86 -5.01
N THR A 425 -32.29 -6.97 -6.13
CA THR A 425 -31.71 -8.23 -6.62
C THR A 425 -30.23 -8.39 -6.22
N GLY A 426 -29.66 -7.42 -5.50
CA GLY A 426 -28.30 -7.44 -5.01
C GLY A 426 -28.13 -8.21 -3.70
N ALA A 427 -26.95 -8.08 -3.11
CA ALA A 427 -26.48 -8.88 -1.97
C ALA A 427 -26.64 -8.19 -0.61
N THR A 428 -26.83 -6.87 -0.56
CA THR A 428 -26.97 -6.11 0.69
C THR A 428 -28.30 -5.35 0.80
N ASP A 429 -28.66 -5.00 2.04
CA ASP A 429 -29.85 -4.19 2.33
C ASP A 429 -29.69 -2.78 1.74
N ALA A 430 -30.77 -2.22 1.17
CA ALA A 430 -30.82 -0.81 0.80
C ALA A 430 -31.99 -0.13 1.52
N SER A 431 -31.70 1.00 2.15
CA SER A 431 -32.67 1.78 2.92
C SER A 431 -33.01 3.07 2.21
N SER A 432 -34.17 3.66 2.53
CA SER A 432 -34.53 5.02 2.08
C SER A 432 -34.41 5.27 0.57
N ILE A 433 -34.70 4.27 -0.26
CA ILE A 433 -34.67 4.37 -1.72
C ILE A 433 -35.80 5.30 -2.15
N SER A 434 -35.47 6.48 -2.65
CA SER A 434 -36.42 7.42 -3.24
C SER A 434 -36.73 7.01 -4.67
N ILE A 435 -38.01 7.00 -5.06
CA ILE A 435 -38.45 6.68 -6.42
C ILE A 435 -39.05 7.93 -7.04
N TRP A 436 -38.55 8.32 -8.20
CA TRP A 436 -39.06 9.47 -8.95
C TRP A 436 -39.71 8.99 -10.24
N CYS A 437 -40.82 9.62 -10.59
CA CYS A 437 -41.58 9.31 -11.80
C CYS A 437 -41.64 10.52 -12.72
N TYR A 438 -41.68 10.24 -14.01
CA TYR A 438 -41.55 11.23 -15.07
C TYR A 438 -42.65 11.04 -16.13
N GLU A 439 -43.14 12.15 -16.66
CA GLU A 439 -44.00 12.25 -17.84
C GLU A 439 -43.16 12.75 -19.01
N GLY A 440 -42.71 11.83 -19.87
CA GLY A 440 -41.66 12.17 -20.83
C GLY A 440 -40.36 12.54 -20.09
N ASP A 441 -39.90 13.77 -20.26
CA ASP A 441 -38.68 14.30 -19.62
C ASP A 441 -38.97 15.11 -18.34
N ASP A 442 -40.25 15.44 -18.08
CA ASP A 442 -40.65 16.27 -16.94
C ASP A 442 -40.95 15.40 -15.71
N ILE A 443 -40.57 15.88 -14.53
CA ILE A 443 -40.91 15.21 -13.26
C ILE A 443 -42.44 15.26 -13.08
N ALA A 444 -43.05 14.10 -12.94
CA ALA A 444 -44.49 13.96 -12.75
C ALA A 444 -44.90 14.34 -11.33
N ASP A 445 -46.09 14.93 -11.19
CA ASP A 445 -46.67 15.23 -9.88
C ASP A 445 -47.19 13.95 -9.24
N THR A 446 -46.34 13.36 -8.39
CA THR A 446 -46.60 12.11 -7.68
C THR A 446 -46.34 12.25 -6.18
N THR A 447 -47.03 11.45 -5.38
CA THR A 447 -46.69 11.32 -3.95
C THR A 447 -45.27 10.81 -3.77
N GLN A 448 -44.57 11.31 -2.74
CA GLN A 448 -43.24 10.83 -2.40
C GLN A 448 -43.26 9.32 -2.07
N MET A 449 -42.44 8.56 -2.80
CA MET A 449 -42.27 7.13 -2.60
C MET A 449 -40.88 6.85 -2.04
N VAL A 450 -40.84 6.19 -0.88
CA VAL A 450 -39.61 5.76 -0.24
C VAL A 450 -39.77 4.31 0.21
N VAL A 451 -38.80 3.46 -0.10
CA VAL A 451 -38.81 2.04 0.26
C VAL A 451 -37.47 1.58 0.83
N SER A 452 -37.49 0.55 1.65
CA SER A 452 -36.30 -0.17 2.09
C SER A 452 -36.47 -1.64 1.74
N LEU A 453 -35.42 -2.26 1.21
CA LEU A 453 -35.45 -3.60 0.63
C LEU A 453 -34.26 -4.42 1.11
N ALA A 454 -34.55 -5.55 1.72
CA ALA A 454 -33.54 -6.58 1.98
C ALA A 454 -33.13 -7.30 0.68
N PRO A 455 -31.99 -8.03 0.65
CA PRO A 455 -31.58 -8.84 -0.48
C PRO A 455 -32.68 -9.79 -0.97
N GLY A 456 -32.96 -9.75 -2.27
CA GLY A 456 -34.00 -10.56 -2.91
C GLY A 456 -35.44 -10.12 -2.59
N GLU A 457 -35.64 -9.02 -1.86
CA GLU A 457 -36.97 -8.54 -1.49
C GLU A 457 -37.61 -7.74 -2.64
N THR A 458 -38.91 -7.96 -2.83
CA THR A 458 -39.76 -7.18 -3.74
C THR A 458 -40.92 -6.57 -2.95
N LYS A 459 -41.19 -5.28 -3.15
CA LYS A 459 -42.32 -4.56 -2.54
C LYS A 459 -43.09 -3.76 -3.59
N ASP A 460 -44.40 -3.70 -3.39
CA ASP A 460 -45.27 -2.75 -4.08
C ASP A 460 -45.39 -1.47 -3.24
N VAL A 461 -45.05 -0.34 -3.85
CA VAL A 461 -45.08 0.98 -3.23
C VAL A 461 -46.25 1.77 -3.81
N PRO A 462 -47.25 2.18 -3.00
CA PRO A 462 -48.38 2.93 -3.50
C PRO A 462 -47.97 4.34 -3.89
N PHE A 463 -48.55 4.85 -4.97
CA PHE A 463 -48.42 6.24 -5.39
C PHE A 463 -49.76 6.85 -5.76
N THR A 464 -49.82 8.17 -5.74
CA THR A 464 -50.89 8.97 -6.32
C THR A 464 -50.29 9.89 -7.38
N TRP A 465 -50.91 9.97 -8.55
CA TRP A 465 -50.46 10.73 -9.71
C TRP A 465 -51.51 11.77 -10.13
N TYR A 466 -51.09 13.02 -10.30
CA TYR A 466 -51.93 14.14 -10.70
C TYR A 466 -51.53 14.68 -12.08
N VAL A 467 -52.53 14.86 -12.95
CA VAL A 467 -52.36 15.48 -14.27
C VAL A 467 -53.33 16.63 -14.44
N TYR A 468 -52.82 17.75 -14.94
CA TYR A 468 -53.54 19.02 -14.98
C TYR A 468 -54.26 19.28 -16.32
N SER A 469 -53.83 18.62 -17.40
CA SER A 469 -54.40 18.75 -18.74
C SER A 469 -54.93 17.44 -19.28
N ALA A 470 -55.99 17.51 -20.08
CA ALA A 470 -56.47 16.35 -20.83
C ALA A 470 -55.46 15.92 -21.91
N GLY A 471 -55.37 14.62 -22.16
CA GLY A 471 -54.42 14.00 -23.09
C GLY A 471 -54.00 12.61 -22.65
N ASP A 472 -53.24 11.93 -23.51
CA ASP A 472 -52.64 10.64 -23.19
C ASP A 472 -51.30 10.84 -22.47
N ALA A 473 -51.13 10.21 -21.31
CA ALA A 473 -49.89 10.27 -20.55
C ALA A 473 -49.47 8.88 -20.05
N ALA A 474 -48.17 8.63 -19.96
CA ALA A 474 -47.60 7.44 -19.37
C ALA A 474 -46.52 7.85 -18.37
N LEU A 475 -46.38 7.07 -17.30
CA LEU A 475 -45.51 7.37 -16.17
C LEU A 475 -44.30 6.45 -16.20
N THR A 476 -43.09 7.02 -16.29
CA THR A 476 -41.84 6.25 -16.19
C THR A 476 -41.20 6.49 -14.83
N CYS A 477 -41.08 5.45 -14.01
CA CYS A 477 -40.53 5.55 -12.66
C CYS A 477 -39.14 4.92 -12.57
N LYS A 478 -38.21 5.61 -11.89
CA LYS A 478 -36.81 5.25 -11.73
C LYS A 478 -36.37 5.43 -10.27
N PRO A 479 -35.48 4.58 -9.74
CA PRO A 479 -34.84 4.85 -8.46
C PRO A 479 -33.95 6.10 -8.56
N LEU A 480 -33.97 6.95 -7.54
CA LEU A 480 -33.06 8.08 -7.45
C LEU A 480 -31.70 7.60 -6.96
N LEU A 481 -30.71 7.59 -7.85
CA LEU A 481 -29.33 7.21 -7.54
C LEU A 481 -28.63 8.28 -6.68
N PRO A 482 -28.13 7.94 -5.48
CA PRO A 482 -27.32 8.86 -4.68
C PRO A 482 -26.01 9.21 -5.39
N SER A 483 -25.57 10.46 -5.28
CA SER A 483 -24.35 10.93 -5.95
C SER A 483 -23.09 10.15 -5.60
N ALA A 484 -23.00 9.64 -4.36
CA ALA A 484 -21.91 8.80 -3.91
C ALA A 484 -21.79 7.49 -4.71
N LEU A 485 -22.91 6.98 -5.27
CA LEU A 485 -22.93 5.72 -6.03
C LEU A 485 -22.86 5.94 -7.54
N ASN A 486 -22.70 7.18 -8.03
CA ASN A 486 -22.66 7.49 -9.46
C ASN A 486 -21.54 6.74 -10.20
N GLY A 487 -20.36 6.60 -9.59
CA GLY A 487 -19.23 5.88 -10.17
C GLY A 487 -19.47 4.37 -10.33
N ILE A 488 -20.51 3.84 -9.69
CA ILE A 488 -20.88 2.42 -9.70
C ILE A 488 -22.35 2.21 -10.06
N ALA A 489 -22.96 3.13 -10.80
CA ALA A 489 -24.39 3.09 -11.15
C ALA A 489 -24.81 1.73 -11.72
N ASP A 490 -24.03 1.20 -12.67
CA ASP A 490 -24.29 -0.07 -13.34
C ASP A 490 -24.19 -1.29 -12.41
N LEU A 491 -23.59 -1.13 -11.22
CA LEU A 491 -23.47 -2.17 -10.19
C LEU A 491 -24.58 -2.09 -9.14
N VAL A 492 -25.34 -0.98 -9.07
CA VAL A 492 -26.29 -0.74 -7.97
C VAL A 492 -27.72 -0.46 -8.39
N VAL A 493 -27.96 -0.11 -9.66
CA VAL A 493 -29.29 0.28 -10.11
C VAL A 493 -29.54 -0.07 -11.58
N ASP A 494 -30.78 -0.46 -11.88
CA ASP A 494 -31.32 -0.37 -13.23
C ASP A 494 -31.83 1.07 -13.47
N ALA A 495 -31.05 1.86 -14.20
CA ALA A 495 -31.34 3.27 -14.48
C ALA A 495 -32.47 3.49 -15.50
N ASP A 496 -32.90 2.44 -16.22
CA ASP A 496 -33.99 2.55 -17.19
C ASP A 496 -35.35 2.57 -16.49
N GLY A 497 -35.50 1.83 -15.40
CA GLY A 497 -36.73 1.73 -14.62
C GLY A 497 -37.87 1.06 -15.40
N ALA A 498 -39.12 1.44 -15.12
CA ALA A 498 -40.27 0.91 -15.86
C ALA A 498 -41.28 2.01 -16.21
N THR A 499 -41.94 1.83 -17.35
CA THR A 499 -43.00 2.72 -17.85
C THR A 499 -44.37 2.06 -17.72
N SER A 500 -45.36 2.82 -17.28
CA SER A 500 -46.74 2.37 -17.17
C SER A 500 -47.41 2.16 -18.52
N SER A 501 -48.57 1.50 -18.53
CA SER A 501 -49.52 1.65 -19.62
C SER A 501 -49.97 3.11 -19.76
N MET A 502 -50.38 3.49 -20.97
CA MET A 502 -50.96 4.81 -21.23
C MET A 502 -52.27 4.99 -20.45
N VAL A 503 -52.44 6.17 -19.86
CA VAL A 503 -53.69 6.62 -19.23
C VAL A 503 -54.22 7.80 -20.03
N THR A 504 -55.48 7.72 -20.45
CA THR A 504 -56.16 8.79 -21.18
C THR A 504 -56.85 9.72 -20.18
N TRP A 505 -56.42 10.98 -20.12
CA TRP A 505 -56.97 12.00 -19.25
C TRP A 505 -58.02 12.84 -19.99
N GLU A 506 -59.21 12.93 -19.44
CA GLU A 506 -60.32 13.72 -19.97
C GLU A 506 -60.65 14.87 -19.02
N TYR A 507 -61.07 16.03 -19.54
CA TYR A 507 -61.67 17.03 -18.65
C TYR A 507 -62.98 16.47 -18.09
N ALA A 508 -63.26 16.79 -16.82
CA ALA A 508 -64.55 16.45 -16.25
C ALA A 508 -65.65 16.96 -17.19
N GLU A 509 -66.61 16.12 -17.55
CA GLU A 509 -67.80 16.60 -18.23
C GLU A 509 -68.38 17.72 -17.36
N GLU A 510 -68.46 18.93 -17.93
CA GLU A 510 -69.27 19.99 -17.34
C GLU A 510 -70.69 19.43 -17.32
N VAL A 511 -71.10 18.88 -16.18
CA VAL A 511 -72.52 18.77 -15.90
C VAL A 511 -72.96 20.23 -15.92
N GLU A 512 -73.62 20.63 -17.01
CA GLU A 512 -74.49 21.80 -16.97
C GLU A 512 -75.50 21.50 -15.86
N ASP A 513 -75.13 21.83 -14.61
CA ASP A 513 -76.08 22.13 -13.55
C ASP A 513 -76.78 23.41 -14.01
N ALA A 514 -77.62 23.26 -15.04
CA ALA A 514 -78.60 24.25 -15.42
C ALA A 514 -79.33 24.60 -14.12
N PRO A 515 -79.35 25.88 -13.69
CA PRO A 515 -79.85 26.22 -12.38
C PRO A 515 -81.38 26.16 -12.42
N ILE A 516 -81.94 24.94 -12.30
CA ILE A 516 -83.38 24.68 -12.21
C ILE A 516 -83.98 25.49 -11.05
N LEU A 517 -83.20 25.75 -10.00
CA LEU A 517 -83.59 26.62 -8.88
C LEU A 517 -83.84 28.08 -9.28
N ILE A 518 -83.06 28.64 -10.21
CA ILE A 518 -83.27 30.02 -10.72
C ILE A 518 -84.54 30.08 -11.57
N TRP A 519 -84.79 29.08 -12.41
CA TRP A 519 -86.03 29.00 -13.20
C TRP A 519 -87.27 28.76 -12.33
N ILE A 520 -87.19 27.92 -11.28
CA ILE A 520 -88.29 27.73 -10.32
C ILE A 520 -88.55 29.02 -9.53
N ALA A 521 -87.52 29.74 -9.09
CA ALA A 521 -87.67 31.01 -8.40
C ALA A 521 -88.24 32.12 -9.31
N ALA A 522 -87.81 32.17 -10.58
CA ALA A 522 -88.36 33.09 -11.57
C ALA A 522 -89.83 32.79 -11.90
N ILE A 523 -90.20 31.52 -12.09
CA ILE A 523 -91.60 31.11 -12.34
C ILE A 523 -92.48 31.39 -11.11
N ALA A 524 -91.99 31.11 -9.89
CA ALA A 524 -92.71 31.44 -8.66
C ALA A 524 -92.84 32.96 -8.46
N GLY A 525 -91.79 33.74 -8.77
CA GLY A 525 -91.80 35.20 -8.75
C GLY A 525 -92.76 35.80 -9.76
N PHE A 526 -92.78 35.31 -11.00
CA PHE A 526 -93.73 35.74 -12.03
C PHE A 526 -95.17 35.33 -11.71
N MET A 527 -95.41 34.15 -11.11
CA MET A 527 -96.75 33.76 -10.64
C MET A 527 -97.23 34.62 -9.45
N ALA A 528 -96.34 34.95 -8.51
CA ALA A 528 -96.65 35.84 -7.40
C ALA A 528 -96.95 37.27 -7.89
N LEU A 529 -96.18 37.78 -8.86
CA LEU A 529 -96.39 39.08 -9.48
C LEU A 529 -97.69 39.12 -10.31
N ALA A 530 -98.01 38.04 -11.03
CA ALA A 530 -99.27 37.92 -11.78
C ALA A 530 -100.50 37.87 -10.85
N LEU A 531 -100.41 37.17 -9.70
CA LEU A 531 -101.45 37.16 -8.67
C LEU A 531 -101.58 38.52 -7.97
N PHE A 532 -100.46 39.23 -7.76
CA PHE A 532 -100.43 40.57 -7.19
C PHE A 532 -101.05 41.62 -8.12
N ILE A 533 -100.72 41.61 -9.42
CA ILE A 533 -101.30 42.51 -10.43
C ILE A 533 -102.79 42.22 -10.66
N ALA A 534 -103.21 40.95 -10.64
CA ALA A 534 -104.64 40.60 -10.70
C ALA A 534 -105.42 41.15 -9.48
N SER A 535 -104.77 41.24 -8.31
CA SER A 535 -105.38 41.78 -7.08
C SER A 535 -105.44 43.32 -7.01
N GLN A 536 -104.68 44.04 -7.85
CA GLN A 536 -104.66 45.51 -7.88
C GLN A 536 -105.59 46.15 -8.92
N SER A 537 -106.34 45.38 -9.70
CA SER A 537 -107.35 45.90 -10.65
C SER A 537 -108.65 46.45 -10.01
N ARG A 538 -108.67 46.66 -8.69
CA ARG A 538 -109.74 47.39 -7.95
C ARG A 538 -109.17 48.56 -7.16
N ARG A 539 -108.90 49.67 -7.85
CA ARG A 539 -109.24 51.06 -7.51
C ARG A 539 -108.25 52.03 -8.14
N GLU A 540 -108.75 52.82 -9.08
CA GLU A 540 -108.14 54.03 -9.62
C GLU A 540 -108.25 55.21 -8.64
N GLU A 541 -107.30 56.15 -8.82
CA GLU A 541 -107.39 57.64 -8.82
C GLU A 541 -106.24 58.27 -8.00
N LYS A 542 -105.18 58.78 -8.66
CA LYS A 542 -104.92 60.20 -9.08
C LYS A 542 -104.60 61.13 -7.87
N GLU A 543 -103.69 62.11 -7.87
CA GLU A 543 -102.80 62.78 -8.84
C GLU A 543 -102.00 63.89 -8.09
N TYR A 544 -100.67 63.98 -8.32
CA TYR A 544 -99.71 65.12 -8.42
C TYR A 544 -99.56 66.21 -7.30
N VAL A 545 -98.37 66.79 -7.01
CA VAL A 545 -97.50 67.75 -7.79
C VAL A 545 -96.11 67.85 -7.10
N THR A 546 -94.93 67.64 -7.73
CA THR A 546 -94.00 68.44 -8.60
C THR A 546 -93.17 69.61 -7.99
N TYR A 547 -91.85 69.61 -8.28
CA TYR A 547 -90.90 70.70 -8.68
C TYR A 547 -89.56 69.99 -9.10
N ALA A 548 -89.12 69.91 -10.37
CA ALA A 548 -88.47 70.89 -11.29
C ALA A 548 -86.96 71.15 -10.95
N GLU A 549 -85.95 71.20 -11.84
CA GLU A 549 -85.76 71.09 -13.31
C GLU A 549 -84.23 71.11 -13.63
N SER A 550 -83.85 70.82 -14.89
CA SER A 550 -82.62 71.15 -15.67
C SER A 550 -81.53 70.08 -15.93
N ASP A 551 -81.73 69.31 -17.02
CA ASP A 551 -80.98 69.21 -18.30
C ASP A 551 -79.42 69.23 -18.41
N ASP A 552 -78.96 68.24 -19.19
CA ASP A 552 -77.98 68.21 -20.30
C ASP A 552 -76.45 68.30 -20.08
N ASP A 553 -75.75 67.21 -20.45
CA ASP A 553 -74.88 67.05 -21.65
C ASP A 553 -73.55 66.24 -21.47
N GLU A 554 -73.37 65.33 -22.44
CA GLU A 554 -72.15 64.92 -23.21
C GLU A 554 -70.86 64.34 -22.56
N ASP A 555 -70.59 63.07 -22.95
CA ASP A 555 -69.42 62.49 -23.66
C ASP A 555 -67.94 62.47 -23.15
N GLU A 556 -67.36 61.29 -23.42
CA GLU A 556 -65.96 60.92 -23.79
C GLU A 556 -64.78 60.97 -22.78
N ASP A 557 -64.36 59.76 -22.32
CA ASP A 557 -63.06 59.05 -22.49
C ASP A 557 -61.69 59.80 -22.33
N PRO A 558 -60.49 59.15 -22.34
CA PRO A 558 -60.02 57.82 -21.88
C PRO A 558 -58.64 57.86 -21.11
N GLU A 559 -58.16 56.65 -20.74
CA GLU A 559 -56.77 56.10 -20.81
C GLU A 559 -55.54 56.64 -20.03
N ASP A 560 -55.01 55.73 -19.20
CA ASP A 560 -53.66 55.12 -19.07
C ASP A 560 -52.32 55.89 -18.97
N GLU A 561 -51.57 55.49 -17.91
CA GLU A 561 -50.10 55.35 -17.70
C GLU A 561 -49.15 56.57 -17.91
N PRO A 562 -47.86 56.60 -17.43
CA PRO A 562 -47.05 55.55 -16.78
C PRO A 562 -46.19 55.98 -15.52
N LYS A 563 -45.54 54.97 -14.91
CA LYS A 563 -44.21 54.86 -14.24
C LYS A 563 -43.47 56.09 -13.67
N GLU A 564 -42.97 56.00 -12.44
CA GLU A 564 -41.58 55.68 -11.99
C GLU A 564 -41.41 56.00 -10.49
N GLU A 565 -40.60 55.19 -9.79
CA GLU A 565 -39.68 55.50 -8.65
C GLU A 565 -40.14 56.42 -7.50
N THR A 566 -39.85 56.25 -6.20
CA THR A 566 -38.97 55.41 -5.39
C THR A 566 -39.35 55.70 -3.91
N GLU A 567 -38.99 54.76 -3.04
CA GLU A 567 -38.45 54.95 -1.67
C GLU A 567 -39.32 55.30 -0.44
N GLU A 568 -38.82 54.67 0.66
CA GLU A 568 -39.04 54.84 2.10
C GLU A 568 -40.41 54.43 2.66
N GLY A 569 -40.53 53.66 3.73
CA GLY A 569 -39.66 53.14 4.80
C GLY A 569 -40.66 52.47 5.78
N SER A 570 -40.34 51.79 6.86
CA SER A 570 -39.18 51.43 7.66
C SER A 570 -39.59 50.13 8.37
N ASP A 571 -38.65 49.38 8.94
CA ASP A 571 -38.69 49.05 10.37
C ASP A 571 -37.47 48.20 10.77
N GLU A 572 -37.13 48.39 12.04
CA GLU A 572 -35.95 48.00 12.84
C GLU A 572 -35.69 46.46 12.82
N GLU A 573 -34.51 45.90 13.14
CA GLU A 573 -33.56 46.16 14.21
C GLU A 573 -32.10 45.79 13.82
N THR A 574 -31.19 46.31 14.64
CA THR A 574 -29.72 46.23 14.69
C THR A 574 -29.05 44.87 14.49
N ASP A 575 -27.93 44.86 13.75
CA ASP A 575 -26.61 44.43 14.24
C ASP A 575 -25.50 44.77 13.21
N GLU A 576 -24.54 45.61 13.63
CA GLU A 576 -23.32 45.91 12.86
C GLU A 576 -22.13 45.09 13.40
N ALA A 577 -21.38 44.46 12.49
CA ALA A 577 -19.98 44.82 12.27
C ALA A 577 -19.39 44.15 11.02
N SER A 578 -19.19 44.99 10.01
CA SER A 578 -18.04 45.06 9.08
C SER A 578 -17.73 43.90 8.13
N THR A 579 -18.11 44.15 6.88
CA THR A 579 -17.61 43.67 5.59
C THR A 579 -16.16 44.07 5.28
N SER A 580 -15.44 43.29 4.48
CA SER A 580 -15.16 43.63 3.05
C SER A 580 -14.24 42.60 2.41
N SER A 581 -14.53 42.25 1.15
CA SER A 581 -13.68 41.43 0.29
C SER A 581 -12.81 42.28 -0.64
N ILE A 582 -11.84 41.57 -1.23
CA ILE A 582 -11.43 41.59 -2.65
C ILE A 582 -10.04 42.16 -3.00
N TYR A 583 -9.20 41.24 -3.54
CA TYR A 583 -7.99 41.37 -4.36
C TYR A 583 -6.74 42.12 -3.82
N ASP A 584 -5.66 41.36 -3.53
CA ASP A 584 -4.34 41.60 -4.12
C ASP A 584 -3.37 40.43 -3.86
N LEU A 585 -2.30 40.34 -4.68
CA LEU A 585 -1.08 39.48 -4.64
C LEU A 585 -1.02 38.42 -5.77
N GLN A 586 -0.42 38.73 -6.92
CA GLN A 586 1.03 38.88 -7.25
C GLN A 586 1.73 37.55 -7.61
N THR A 587 2.17 37.50 -8.86
CA THR A 587 3.24 36.67 -9.43
C THR A 587 4.60 37.19 -8.99
N GLU A 588 5.53 36.32 -8.57
CA GLU A 588 6.97 36.56 -8.70
C GLU A 588 7.70 35.26 -9.12
N ASP A 589 8.46 35.42 -10.20
CA ASP A 589 9.57 34.56 -10.66
C ASP A 589 10.85 34.84 -9.83
N GLU A 590 11.85 33.97 -10.05
CA GLU A 590 13.31 34.13 -9.87
C GLU A 590 14.02 33.56 -8.61
N ALA A 591 14.67 32.41 -8.84
CA ALA A 591 16.13 32.19 -8.90
C ALA A 591 17.08 32.52 -7.72
N GLU A 592 17.95 31.52 -7.48
CA GLU A 592 19.36 31.54 -7.02
C GLU A 592 19.70 32.02 -5.59
N ASP A 593 20.07 31.06 -4.72
CA ASP A 593 21.44 30.89 -4.19
C ASP A 593 21.67 29.44 -3.72
#